data_AF-A0A2M9EK25-F1
#
_entry.id   AF-A0A2M9EK25-F1
#
_cell.length_a   1.000
_cell.length_b   1.000
_cell.length_c   1.000
_cell.angle_alpha   90.00
_cell.angle_beta   90.00
_cell.angle_gamma   90.00
#
_symmetry.space_group_name_H-M   'P 1'
#
loop_
_entity.id
_entity.type
_entity.pdbx_description
1 polymer ?
#
loop_
_entity_poly.entity_id
_entity_poly.type
_entity_poly.pdbx_seq_one_letter_code
_entity_poly.pdbx_strand_id
1 'polypeptide(L)'
;MGWKDDIEELFDGIGDYLKDLADKASKAISDLWDRAKNWLRRSDPLVLDLDGDGIELVAADGAVLFDHDGNRVAEATGWVAPDDGFLVIDKNDSGQEAYGQVRVWRDLNQDGISQEGELLTLVEVGIQSINLNPVSTTDVDLGNGNVADSTGQFTRTDGSQGHFYDMLLANNPFYRQFKDEVELTGRNCRTIPHGCFSA
;
A
#
# COMPACT_ATOMS: atom_id res chain seq x y z
N MET A 1 62.07 22.63 -23.70
CA MET A 1 60.78 22.02 -23.29
C MET A 1 59.68 22.97 -23.72
N GLY A 2 58.67 22.44 -24.39
CA GLY A 2 57.77 23.17 -25.28
C GLY A 2 56.55 23.72 -24.57
N TRP A 3 56.39 25.04 -24.57
CA TRP A 3 55.19 25.74 -24.09
C TRP A 3 53.90 25.32 -24.81
N LYS A 4 54.00 24.56 -25.92
CA LYS A 4 52.86 23.95 -26.60
C LYS A 4 52.34 22.71 -25.87
N ASP A 5 53.25 21.87 -25.38
CA ASP A 5 52.92 20.65 -24.65
C ASP A 5 52.27 21.01 -23.30
N ASP A 6 52.81 22.03 -22.61
CA ASP A 6 52.26 22.56 -21.35
C ASP A 6 50.85 23.17 -21.53
N ILE A 7 50.55 23.73 -22.71
CA ILE A 7 49.24 24.31 -23.03
C ILE A 7 48.23 23.20 -23.36
N GLU A 8 48.65 22.14 -24.05
CA GLU A 8 47.81 20.99 -24.36
C GLU A 8 47.40 20.22 -23.10
N GLU A 9 48.34 20.00 -22.17
CA GLU A 9 48.03 19.39 -20.86
C GLU A 9 47.02 20.21 -20.04
N LEU A 10 47.11 21.55 -20.11
CA LEU A 10 46.17 22.44 -19.42
C LEU A 10 44.77 22.39 -20.06
N PHE A 11 44.68 22.34 -21.38
CA PHE A 11 43.39 22.21 -22.08
C PHE A 11 42.75 20.84 -21.84
N ASP A 12 43.54 19.77 -21.83
CA ASP A 12 43.04 18.42 -21.52
C ASP A 12 42.56 18.32 -20.07
N GLY A 13 43.31 18.88 -19.11
CA GLY A 13 42.91 18.91 -17.71
C GLY A 13 41.62 19.69 -17.45
N ILE A 14 41.42 20.83 -18.13
CA ILE A 14 40.15 21.57 -18.09
C ILE A 14 39.04 20.78 -18.79
N GLY A 15 39.34 20.13 -19.91
CA GLY A 15 38.39 19.29 -20.64
C GLY A 15 37.87 18.13 -19.80
N ASP A 16 38.74 17.43 -19.09
CA ASP A 16 38.38 16.29 -18.25
C ASP A 16 37.63 16.73 -16.98
N TYR A 17 38.00 17.88 -16.39
CA TYR A 17 37.26 18.47 -15.28
C TYR A 17 35.82 18.84 -15.69
N LEU A 18 35.63 19.40 -16.89
CA LEU A 18 34.30 19.76 -17.39
C LEU A 18 33.46 18.53 -17.74
N LYS A 19 34.07 17.44 -18.24
CA LYS A 19 33.39 16.16 -18.48
C LYS A 19 32.91 15.52 -17.17
N ASP A 20 33.76 15.44 -16.16
CA ASP A 20 33.41 14.88 -14.84
C ASP A 20 32.26 15.67 -14.19
N LEU A 21 32.27 17.00 -14.31
CA LEU A 21 31.18 17.84 -13.82
C LEU A 21 29.86 17.58 -14.57
N ALA A 22 29.91 17.42 -15.89
CA ALA A 22 28.74 17.11 -16.71
C ALA A 22 28.16 15.72 -16.38
N ASP A 23 29.02 14.72 -16.18
CA ASP A 23 28.60 13.36 -15.82
C ASP A 23 27.97 13.32 -14.42
N LYS A 24 28.53 14.04 -13.45
CA LYS A 24 27.96 14.17 -12.10
C LYS A 24 26.60 14.88 -12.12
N ALA A 25 26.48 15.95 -12.90
CA ALA A 25 25.21 16.66 -13.05
C ALA A 25 24.16 15.79 -13.76
N SER A 26 24.55 15.10 -14.84
CA SER A 26 23.68 14.17 -15.56
C SER A 26 23.21 13.02 -14.66
N LYS A 27 24.11 12.44 -13.86
CA LYS A 27 23.77 11.41 -12.88
C LYS A 27 22.83 11.93 -11.80
N ALA A 28 23.10 13.09 -11.21
CA ALA A 28 22.23 13.66 -10.19
C ALA A 28 20.83 13.98 -10.75
N ILE A 29 20.75 14.48 -11.98
CA ILE A 29 19.48 14.73 -12.67
C ILE A 29 18.78 13.42 -13.01
N SER A 30 19.51 12.39 -13.45
CA SER A 30 18.96 11.04 -13.68
C SER A 30 18.43 10.45 -12.38
N ASP A 31 19.18 10.51 -11.28
CA ASP A 31 18.77 10.04 -9.96
C ASP A 31 17.53 10.80 -9.47
N LEU A 32 17.46 12.12 -9.68
CA LEU A 32 16.28 12.92 -9.33
C LEU A 32 15.08 12.59 -10.21
N TRP A 33 15.29 12.33 -11.50
CA TRP A 33 14.25 11.95 -12.44
C TRP A 33 13.75 10.52 -12.21
N ASP A 34 14.64 9.59 -11.86
CA ASP A 34 14.31 8.23 -11.44
C ASP A 34 13.57 8.25 -10.11
N ARG A 35 13.96 9.11 -9.17
CA ARG A 35 13.20 9.35 -7.93
C ARG A 35 11.82 9.99 -8.17
N ALA A 36 11.72 10.89 -9.15
CA ALA A 36 10.46 11.54 -9.52
C ALA A 36 9.54 10.61 -10.34
N LYS A 37 10.10 9.71 -11.15
CA LYS A 37 9.37 8.65 -11.85
C LYS A 37 8.94 7.52 -10.93
N ASN A 38 9.80 7.16 -9.98
CA ASN A 38 9.51 6.20 -8.92
C ASN A 38 8.85 6.86 -7.70
N TRP A 39 8.26 8.05 -7.86
CA TRP A 39 7.39 8.64 -6.87
C TRP A 39 6.09 7.84 -6.84
N LEU A 40 6.17 6.69 -6.19
CA LEU A 40 5.07 5.77 -5.95
C LEU A 40 4.07 6.51 -5.08
N ARG A 41 2.90 6.81 -5.62
CA ARG A 41 1.76 7.02 -4.74
C ARG A 41 1.63 5.70 -3.94
N ARG A 42 1.57 5.78 -2.62
CA ARG A 42 1.28 4.63 -1.77
C ARG A 42 -0.23 4.50 -1.62
N SER A 43 -0.72 3.26 -1.60
CA SER A 43 -2.13 2.98 -1.34
C SER A 43 -2.18 2.14 -0.08
N ASP A 44 -1.84 2.78 1.01
CA ASP A 44 -1.74 2.16 2.31
C ASP A 44 -3.16 1.72 2.75
N PRO A 45 -3.32 0.52 3.35
CA PRO A 45 -4.62 0.05 3.77
C PRO A 45 -5.16 0.94 4.87
N LEU A 46 -6.46 1.24 4.77
CA LEU A 46 -7.18 1.87 5.85
C LEU A 46 -7.68 0.79 6.81
N VAL A 47 -7.24 0.85 8.05
CA VAL A 47 -7.60 -0.12 9.09
C VAL A 47 -8.46 0.57 10.14
N LEU A 48 -9.53 -0.10 10.55
CA LEU A 48 -10.50 0.39 11.52
C LEU A 48 -10.25 -0.29 12.86
N ASP A 49 -10.05 0.51 13.90
CA ASP A 49 -10.09 0.08 15.31
C ASP A 49 -11.56 -0.12 15.69
N LEU A 50 -12.00 -1.36 15.80
CA LEU A 50 -13.42 -1.69 15.92
C LEU A 50 -13.91 -1.76 17.36
N ASP A 51 -13.08 -2.15 18.31
CA ASP A 51 -13.45 -2.30 19.73
C ASP A 51 -12.98 -1.14 20.63
N GLY A 52 -12.11 -0.27 20.12
CA GLY A 52 -11.74 1.01 20.72
C GLY A 52 -10.59 0.94 21.72
N ASP A 53 -9.75 -0.09 21.67
CA ASP A 53 -8.62 -0.25 22.60
C ASP A 53 -7.23 -0.03 21.98
N GLY A 54 -7.14 0.07 20.65
CA GLY A 54 -5.87 0.23 19.97
C GLY A 54 -5.98 -0.08 18.48
N ILE A 55 -4.84 -0.17 17.80
CA ILE A 55 -4.79 -0.95 16.57
C ILE A 55 -3.83 -2.10 16.80
N GLU A 56 -4.31 -3.31 16.58
CA GLU A 56 -3.62 -4.54 16.93
C GLU A 56 -3.12 -5.22 15.66
N LEU A 57 -1.86 -5.65 15.68
CA LEU A 57 -1.22 -6.26 14.52
C LEU A 57 -0.59 -7.61 14.86
N VAL A 58 -0.70 -8.54 13.93
CA VAL A 58 0.08 -9.78 13.86
C VAL A 58 1.36 -9.50 13.07
N ALA A 59 2.48 -10.06 13.54
CA ALA A 59 3.78 -9.86 12.89
C ALA A 59 3.88 -10.61 11.55
N ALA A 60 4.77 -10.12 10.67
CA ALA A 60 5.10 -10.74 9.39
C ALA A 60 5.96 -12.01 9.53
N ASP A 61 5.51 -13.00 10.31
CA ASP A 61 6.24 -14.25 10.59
C ASP A 61 5.96 -15.37 9.58
N GLY A 62 5.10 -15.11 8.60
CA GLY A 62 4.66 -16.07 7.59
C GLY A 62 3.37 -16.80 7.92
N ALA A 63 2.70 -16.46 9.03
CA ALA A 63 1.37 -16.98 9.35
C ALA A 63 0.32 -16.52 8.33
N VAL A 64 0.36 -15.25 7.94
CA VAL A 64 -0.53 -14.68 6.92
C VAL A 64 0.26 -14.36 5.65
N LEU A 65 -0.24 -14.84 4.51
CA LEU A 65 0.32 -14.55 3.19
C LEU A 65 -0.74 -13.85 2.34
N PHE A 66 -0.40 -12.70 1.78
CA PHE A 66 -1.35 -11.94 0.96
C PHE A 66 -0.70 -11.38 -0.30
N ASP A 67 -1.46 -11.35 -1.39
CA ASP A 67 -1.08 -10.76 -2.66
C ASP A 67 -1.56 -9.30 -2.69
N HIS A 68 -0.74 -8.41 -2.13
CA HIS A 68 -1.08 -6.99 -1.94
C HIS A 68 -1.24 -6.23 -3.24
N ASP A 69 -0.49 -6.63 -4.27
CA ASP A 69 -0.37 -5.91 -5.53
C ASP A 69 -1.07 -6.62 -6.69
N GLY A 70 -1.70 -7.79 -6.46
CA GLY A 70 -2.43 -8.55 -7.47
C GLY A 70 -1.53 -9.25 -8.49
N ASN A 71 -0.25 -9.46 -8.19
CA ASN A 71 0.72 -10.08 -9.08
C ASN A 71 0.65 -11.63 -9.08
N ARG A 72 -0.23 -12.22 -8.27
CA ARG A 72 -0.46 -13.67 -8.04
C ARG A 72 0.61 -14.37 -7.20
N VAL A 73 1.46 -13.63 -6.53
CA VAL A 73 2.40 -14.12 -5.52
C VAL A 73 1.93 -13.57 -4.18
N ALA A 74 1.75 -14.44 -3.20
CA ALA A 74 1.40 -14.02 -1.85
C ALA A 74 2.68 -13.94 -1.01
N GLU A 75 2.86 -12.83 -0.31
CA GLU A 75 4.00 -12.60 0.57
C GLU A 75 3.58 -12.48 2.03
N ALA A 76 4.50 -12.83 2.93
CA ALA A 76 4.31 -12.64 4.36
C ALA A 76 4.38 -11.15 4.70
N THR A 77 3.35 -10.63 5.35
CA THR A 77 3.21 -9.22 5.74
C THR A 77 2.74 -9.09 7.19
N GLY A 78 2.87 -7.91 7.77
CA GLY A 78 2.14 -7.57 8.99
C GLY A 78 0.65 -7.61 8.70
N TRP A 79 -0.16 -8.08 9.64
CA TRP A 79 -1.59 -8.26 9.43
C TRP A 79 -2.40 -7.62 10.55
N VAL A 80 -3.64 -7.21 10.24
CA VAL A 80 -4.56 -6.73 11.27
C VAL A 80 -5.00 -7.89 12.16
N ALA A 81 -5.14 -7.65 13.47
CA ALA A 81 -5.70 -8.64 14.38
C ALA A 81 -7.22 -8.81 14.15
N PRO A 82 -7.83 -9.95 14.58
CA PRO A 82 -9.21 -10.29 14.23
C PRO A 82 -10.28 -9.39 14.85
N ASP A 83 -9.96 -8.69 15.92
CA ASP A 83 -10.78 -7.69 16.61
C ASP A 83 -11.10 -6.51 15.69
N ASP A 84 -10.11 -6.12 14.87
CA ASP A 84 -10.13 -4.99 13.95
C ASP A 84 -10.41 -5.42 12.51
N GLY A 85 -10.39 -4.46 11.56
CA GLY A 85 -10.60 -4.81 10.16
C GLY A 85 -10.12 -3.81 9.11
N PHE A 86 -9.85 -4.33 7.92
CA PHE A 86 -9.53 -3.53 6.74
C PHE A 86 -10.77 -2.91 6.12
N LEU A 87 -10.71 -1.64 5.72
CA LEU A 87 -11.69 -1.06 4.82
C LEU A 87 -11.42 -1.54 3.39
N VAL A 88 -12.37 -2.26 2.80
CA VAL A 88 -12.24 -2.84 1.46
C VAL A 88 -13.40 -2.43 0.56
N ILE A 89 -13.20 -2.56 -0.75
CA ILE A 89 -14.26 -2.35 -1.76
C ILE A 89 -14.59 -3.70 -2.38
N ASP A 90 -15.83 -4.15 -2.20
CA ASP A 90 -16.36 -5.31 -2.91
C ASP A 90 -16.72 -4.92 -4.36
N LYS A 91 -15.82 -5.26 -5.28
CA LYS A 91 -15.98 -4.98 -6.71
C LYS A 91 -16.95 -5.94 -7.41
N ASN A 92 -17.34 -7.04 -6.78
CA ASN A 92 -18.24 -8.02 -7.37
C ASN A 92 -19.70 -7.57 -7.27
N ASP A 93 -20.01 -6.66 -6.35
CA ASP A 93 -21.33 -6.08 -6.18
C ASP A 93 -21.50 -4.79 -7.02
N SER A 94 -21.34 -4.94 -8.33
CA SER A 94 -21.34 -3.83 -9.30
C SER A 94 -22.71 -3.15 -9.47
N GLY A 95 -23.75 -3.64 -8.79
CA GLY A 95 -25.11 -3.08 -8.82
C GLY A 95 -25.39 -2.03 -7.75
N GLN A 96 -24.53 -1.91 -6.73
CA GLN A 96 -24.68 -0.92 -5.66
C GLN A 96 -24.03 0.42 -6.02
N GLU A 97 -24.55 1.51 -5.46
CA GLU A 97 -23.83 2.79 -5.43
C GLU A 97 -22.49 2.62 -4.71
N ALA A 98 -21.49 3.46 -5.02
CA ALA A 98 -20.12 3.31 -4.51
C ALA A 98 -20.03 3.13 -2.98
N TYR A 99 -20.93 3.75 -2.20
CA TYR A 99 -21.00 3.57 -0.74
C TYR A 99 -21.42 2.15 -0.34
N GLY A 100 -22.37 1.57 -1.07
CA GLY A 100 -22.84 0.20 -0.86
C GLY A 100 -21.82 -0.88 -1.24
N GLN A 101 -20.70 -0.51 -1.88
CA GLN A 101 -19.59 -1.43 -2.16
C GLN A 101 -18.54 -1.46 -1.04
N VAL A 102 -18.57 -0.51 -0.12
CA VAL A 102 -17.63 -0.45 1.00
C VAL A 102 -17.98 -1.53 2.01
N ARG A 103 -16.96 -2.30 2.39
CA ARG A 103 -17.04 -3.36 3.42
C ARG A 103 -15.89 -3.19 4.41
N VAL A 104 -16.03 -3.87 5.54
CA VAL A 104 -14.99 -4.11 6.52
C VAL A 104 -14.65 -5.59 6.45
N TRP A 105 -13.39 -5.90 6.14
CA TRP A 105 -12.89 -7.26 6.18
C TRP A 105 -12.22 -7.52 7.51
N ARG A 106 -12.82 -8.41 8.30
CA ARG A 106 -12.21 -8.99 9.50
C ARG A 106 -11.76 -10.40 9.16
N ASP A 107 -10.46 -10.58 9.00
CA ASP A 107 -9.87 -11.89 8.78
C ASP A 107 -9.86 -12.65 10.12
N LEU A 108 -10.90 -13.43 10.37
CA LEU A 108 -11.15 -14.02 11.68
C LEU A 108 -10.27 -15.23 11.94
N ASN A 109 -9.88 -15.93 10.87
CA ASN A 109 -9.06 -17.13 10.95
C ASN A 109 -7.58 -16.86 10.59
N GLN A 110 -7.25 -15.63 10.18
CA GLN A 110 -5.90 -15.16 9.89
C GLN A 110 -5.23 -15.95 8.76
N ASP A 111 -5.96 -16.21 7.68
CA ASP A 111 -5.43 -16.95 6.52
C ASP A 111 -5.22 -16.08 5.27
N GLY A 112 -5.55 -14.79 5.34
CA GLY A 112 -5.39 -13.83 4.24
C GLY A 112 -6.38 -14.04 3.09
N ILE A 113 -7.41 -14.88 3.25
CA ILE A 113 -8.42 -15.13 2.22
C ILE A 113 -9.78 -14.70 2.73
N SER A 114 -10.39 -13.71 2.09
CA SER A 114 -11.73 -13.27 2.48
C SER A 114 -12.80 -14.36 2.27
N GLN A 115 -13.60 -14.62 3.31
CA GLN A 115 -14.62 -15.68 3.33
C GLN A 115 -16.01 -15.18 3.73
N GLU A 116 -17.01 -16.07 3.62
CA GLU A 116 -18.37 -15.79 4.09
C GLU A 116 -18.36 -15.50 5.60
N GLY A 117 -18.96 -14.38 5.99
CA GLY A 117 -19.00 -13.91 7.38
C GLY A 117 -17.84 -13.02 7.81
N GLU A 118 -16.81 -12.88 6.98
CA GLU A 118 -15.66 -11.98 7.24
C GLU A 118 -15.81 -10.60 6.60
N LEU A 119 -16.65 -10.49 5.57
CA LEU A 119 -17.00 -9.23 4.93
C LEU A 119 -18.29 -8.67 5.53
N LEU A 120 -18.14 -7.56 6.24
CA LEU A 120 -19.22 -6.88 6.93
C LEU A 120 -19.48 -5.53 6.28
N THR A 121 -20.71 -5.06 6.30
CA THR A 121 -21.05 -3.66 5.97
C THR A 121 -20.65 -2.74 7.13
N LEU A 122 -20.49 -1.45 6.84
CA LEU A 122 -20.21 -0.46 7.88
C LEU A 122 -21.27 -0.48 9.00
N VAL A 123 -22.55 -0.66 8.64
CA VAL A 123 -23.64 -0.71 9.62
C VAL A 123 -23.57 -1.96 10.50
N GLU A 124 -23.16 -3.11 9.94
CA GLU A 124 -23.00 -4.36 10.71
C GLU A 124 -21.90 -4.25 11.77
N VAL A 125 -20.84 -3.48 11.51
CA VAL A 125 -19.81 -3.15 12.51
C VAL A 125 -20.12 -1.89 13.32
N GLY A 126 -21.34 -1.35 13.21
CA GLY A 126 -21.78 -0.20 14.01
C GLY A 126 -21.18 1.14 13.60
N ILE A 127 -20.70 1.30 12.37
CA ILE A 127 -20.16 2.55 11.83
C ILE A 127 -21.25 3.30 11.06
N GLN A 128 -21.47 4.56 11.43
CA GLN A 128 -22.43 5.45 10.77
C GLN A 128 -21.75 6.30 9.68
N SER A 129 -20.58 6.88 9.97
CA SER A 129 -19.86 7.72 9.00
C SER A 129 -18.36 7.75 9.29
N ILE A 130 -17.56 7.97 8.25
CA ILE A 130 -16.10 8.10 8.32
C ILE A 130 -15.74 9.55 8.03
N ASN A 131 -14.96 10.19 8.90
CA ASN A 131 -14.46 11.54 8.68
C ASN A 131 -13.22 11.48 7.79
N LEU A 132 -13.25 12.19 6.66
CA LEU A 132 -12.14 12.21 5.69
C LEU A 132 -11.05 13.24 6.03
N ASN A 133 -11.22 14.00 7.11
CA ASN A 133 -10.16 14.86 7.63
C ASN A 133 -9.33 14.07 8.64
N PRO A 134 -8.00 13.94 8.45
CA PRO A 134 -7.15 13.25 9.40
C PRO A 134 -7.09 14.03 10.72
N VAL A 135 -6.99 13.30 11.82
CA VAL A 135 -6.72 13.81 13.17
C VAL A 135 -5.22 14.07 13.34
N SER A 136 -4.39 13.20 12.78
CA SER A 136 -2.93 13.32 12.79
C SER A 136 -2.36 12.73 11.50
N THR A 137 -1.23 13.27 11.06
CA THR A 137 -0.41 12.78 9.93
C THR A 137 1.04 12.57 10.39
N THR A 138 1.21 12.24 11.67
CA THR A 138 2.51 11.93 12.24
C THR A 138 2.63 10.43 12.34
N ASP A 139 3.70 9.89 11.76
CA ASP A 139 4.05 8.48 11.83
C ASP A 139 4.08 8.00 13.29
N VAL A 140 3.35 6.92 13.56
CA VAL A 140 3.38 6.17 14.82
C VAL A 140 3.97 4.80 14.53
N ASP A 141 5.12 4.50 15.14
CA ASP A 141 5.72 3.17 15.11
C ASP A 141 4.88 2.22 15.96
N LEU A 142 4.35 1.17 15.33
CA LEU A 142 3.53 0.12 15.95
C LEU A 142 4.34 -1.16 16.21
N GLY A 143 5.65 -1.13 15.96
CA GLY A 143 6.56 -2.25 16.17
C GLY A 143 6.59 -3.25 15.01
N ASN A 144 7.61 -4.10 15.02
CA ASN A 144 7.85 -5.14 14.01
C ASN A 144 7.91 -4.62 12.55
N GLY A 145 8.19 -3.32 12.36
CA GLY A 145 8.26 -2.67 11.05
C GLY A 145 6.93 -2.13 10.53
N ASN A 146 5.87 -2.15 11.34
CA ASN A 146 4.58 -1.55 11.01
C ASN A 146 4.51 -0.09 11.49
N VAL A 147 3.88 0.78 10.70
CA VAL A 147 3.72 2.20 11.01
C VAL A 147 2.30 2.65 10.66
N ALA A 148 1.66 3.43 11.52
CA ALA A 148 0.50 4.23 11.12
C ALA A 148 0.98 5.60 10.63
N ASP A 149 0.82 5.90 9.33
CA ASP A 149 1.22 7.17 8.69
C ASP A 149 0.25 8.29 9.08
N SER A 150 -1.05 7.98 9.07
CA SER A 150 -2.08 8.91 9.51
C SER A 150 -3.18 8.24 10.33
N THR A 151 -3.84 9.04 11.16
CA THR A 151 -4.97 8.61 11.97
C THR A 151 -6.16 9.50 11.70
N GLY A 152 -7.35 8.91 11.62
CA GLY A 152 -8.61 9.63 11.53
C GLY A 152 -9.64 9.14 12.53
N GLN A 153 -10.89 9.56 12.32
CA GLN A 153 -12.02 9.18 13.18
C GLN A 153 -13.24 8.79 12.36
N PHE A 154 -14.00 7.84 12.89
CA PHE A 154 -15.35 7.53 12.43
C PHE A 154 -16.34 7.69 13.57
N THR A 155 -17.60 7.95 13.23
CA THR A 155 -18.70 8.01 14.19
C THR A 155 -19.47 6.70 14.17
N ARG A 156 -19.62 6.07 15.34
CA ARG A 156 -20.42 4.87 15.55
C ARG A 156 -21.91 5.20 15.54
N THR A 157 -22.75 4.18 15.34
CA THR A 157 -24.21 4.30 15.33
C THR A 157 -24.79 4.73 16.69
N ASP A 158 -24.05 4.54 17.78
CA ASP A 158 -24.40 5.02 19.12
C ASP A 158 -23.93 6.46 19.41
N GLY A 159 -23.24 7.10 18.45
CA GLY A 159 -22.71 8.46 18.54
C GLY A 159 -21.31 8.56 19.15
N SER A 160 -20.72 7.46 19.63
CA SER A 160 -19.32 7.44 20.05
C SER A 160 -18.37 7.59 18.85
N GLN A 161 -17.12 7.97 19.12
CA GLN A 161 -16.08 8.05 18.09
C GLN A 161 -15.21 6.80 18.15
N GLY A 162 -14.73 6.35 16.99
CA GLY A 162 -13.68 5.34 16.85
C GLY A 162 -12.56 5.85 15.95
N HIS A 163 -11.47 5.10 15.89
CA HIS A 163 -10.27 5.49 15.16
C HIS A 163 -10.05 4.64 13.92
N PHE A 164 -9.44 5.24 12.91
CA PHE A 164 -8.90 4.49 11.78
C PHE A 164 -7.49 4.95 11.48
N TYR A 165 -6.74 4.09 10.81
CA TYR A 165 -5.32 4.24 10.58
C TYR A 165 -5.01 3.99 9.12
N ASP A 166 -4.17 4.85 8.55
CA ASP A 166 -3.54 4.60 7.26
C ASP A 166 -2.21 3.89 7.50
N MET A 167 -2.09 2.64 7.05
CA MET A 167 -1.11 1.70 7.59
C MET A 167 -0.01 1.34 6.59
N LEU A 168 1.24 1.52 7.02
CA LEU A 168 2.42 0.96 6.38
C LEU A 168 2.76 -0.36 7.08
N LEU A 169 2.27 -1.48 6.54
CA LEU A 169 2.53 -2.80 7.10
C LEU A 169 3.97 -3.27 6.80
N ALA A 170 4.52 -4.04 7.74
CA ALA A 170 5.84 -4.64 7.63
C ALA A 170 5.86 -5.70 6.51
N ASN A 171 6.90 -5.70 5.68
CA ASN A 171 7.02 -6.50 4.45
C ASN A 171 5.89 -6.27 3.43
N ASN A 172 6.28 -5.97 2.19
CA ASN A 172 5.43 -5.63 1.05
C ASN A 172 4.52 -4.38 1.25
N PRO A 173 5.06 -3.16 1.11
CA PRO A 173 4.26 -1.94 1.17
C PRO A 173 3.32 -1.85 -0.04
N PHE A 174 2.03 -1.56 0.19
CA PHE A 174 1.02 -1.45 -0.87
C PHE A 174 1.40 -0.39 -1.92
N TYR A 175 1.68 -0.83 -3.15
CA TYR A 175 2.00 0.06 -4.28
C TYR A 175 0.72 0.49 -5.02
N ARG A 176 0.52 1.80 -5.27
CA ARG A 176 -0.76 2.36 -5.78
C ARG A 176 -1.05 2.21 -7.27
N GLN A 177 -0.19 1.59 -8.07
CA GLN A 177 -0.51 1.21 -9.45
C GLN A 177 0.47 0.16 -9.97
N PHE A 178 -0.06 -0.81 -10.73
CA PHE A 178 0.67 -1.92 -11.33
C PHE A 178 1.81 -1.45 -12.23
N LYS A 179 2.90 -2.23 -12.25
CA LYS A 179 4.07 -1.97 -13.10
C LYS A 179 3.93 -2.50 -14.54
N ASP A 180 2.91 -3.32 -14.82
CA ASP A 180 2.78 -4.01 -16.10
C ASP A 180 1.46 -3.68 -16.83
N GLU A 181 1.55 -3.03 -18.00
CA GLU A 181 0.56 -3.20 -19.06
C GLU A 181 0.92 -4.49 -19.83
N VAL A 182 0.21 -5.58 -19.56
CA VAL A 182 0.32 -6.79 -20.38
C VAL A 182 -0.63 -6.67 -21.56
N GLU A 183 -0.09 -6.52 -22.77
CA GLU A 183 -0.89 -6.71 -23.99
C GLU A 183 -1.52 -8.11 -23.97
N LEU A 184 -2.86 -8.18 -23.96
CA LEU A 184 -3.60 -9.43 -24.04
C LEU A 184 -3.49 -10.01 -25.45
N THR A 185 -2.42 -10.75 -25.73
CA THR A 185 -2.41 -11.69 -26.85
C THR A 185 -3.06 -13.00 -26.41
N GLY A 186 -4.39 -13.01 -26.53
CA GLY A 186 -5.21 -14.20 -26.79
C GLY A 186 -5.02 -15.42 -25.89
N ARG A 187 -5.82 -15.52 -24.83
CA ARG A 187 -6.81 -16.59 -24.59
C ARG A 187 -7.36 -16.51 -23.16
N ASN A 188 -8.65 -16.24 -23.07
CA ASN A 188 -9.59 -16.55 -21.98
C ASN A 188 -9.14 -16.22 -20.55
N CYS A 189 -9.53 -15.03 -20.07
CA CYS A 189 -9.76 -14.80 -18.65
C CYS A 189 -10.76 -15.85 -18.11
N ARG A 190 -10.27 -16.76 -17.26
CA ARG A 190 -11.11 -17.48 -16.32
C ARG A 190 -11.16 -16.65 -15.04
N THR A 191 -12.36 -16.27 -14.68
CA THR A 191 -12.76 -15.77 -13.37
C THR A 191 -12.35 -16.74 -12.26
N ILE A 192 -12.22 -16.19 -11.05
CA ILE A 192 -11.91 -16.88 -9.79
C ILE A 192 -12.75 -18.17 -9.69
N PRO A 193 -12.13 -19.37 -9.65
CA PRO A 193 -12.87 -20.61 -9.51
C PRO A 193 -13.32 -20.81 -8.07
N HIS A 194 -14.63 -20.64 -7.86
CA HIS A 194 -15.54 -21.45 -7.05
C HIS A 194 -14.93 -22.52 -6.12
N GLY A 195 -15.28 -22.41 -4.83
CA GLY A 195 -15.51 -23.58 -3.99
C GLY A 195 -16.61 -24.45 -4.59
N CYS A 196 -16.40 -25.78 -4.55
CA CYS A 196 -17.35 -26.78 -5.00
C CYS A 196 -18.65 -26.72 -4.19
N PHE A 197 -19.80 -26.82 -4.85
CA PHE A 197 -21.02 -27.32 -4.23
C PHE A 197 -21.50 -28.58 -4.95
N SER A 198 -21.66 -29.63 -4.15
CA SER A 198 -22.35 -30.87 -4.47
C SER A 198 -23.83 -30.61 -4.73
N ALA A 199 -24.39 -31.34 -5.69
CA ALA A 199 -25.79 -31.74 -5.69
C ALA A 199 -25.83 -33.27 -5.61
#